data_AF-Q13M34-F1
#
_entry.id   AF-Q13M34-F1
#
_cell.length_a   1.000
_cell.length_b   1.000
_cell.length_c   1.000
_cell.angle_alpha   90.00
_cell.angle_beta   90.00
_cell.angle_gamma   90.00
#
_symmetry.space_group_name_H-M   'P 1'
#
loop_
_entity.id
_entity.type
_entity.pdbx_description
1 polymer ?
#
loop_
_entity_poly.entity_id
_entity_poly.type
_entity_poly.pdbx_seq_one_letter_code
_entity_poly.pdbx_strand_id
1 'polypeptide(L)' 'MSTISIIGTGGMAAGAGHTVEVMSRDPAKARALAGQVGAGATTGTLGAAPAGNIVIQAVPYSAILTW' A
#
# COMPACT_ATOMS: atom_id res chain seq x y z
N MET A 1 -7.84 -14.46 8.93
CA MET A 1 -8.00 -13.03 8.61
C MET A 1 -7.16 -12.74 7.38
N SER A 2 -7.71 -12.03 6.39
CA SER A 2 -6.97 -11.68 5.17
C SER A 2 -6.22 -10.37 5.37
N THR A 3 -4.92 -10.36 5.09
CA THR A 3 -4.09 -9.14 5.02
C THR A 3 -4.08 -8.60 3.60
N ILE A 4 -4.17 -7.27 3.46
CA ILE A 4 -4.19 -6.59 2.16
C ILE A 4 -2.89 -5.81 2.01
N SER A 5 -2.19 -5.98 0.89
CA SER A 5 -1.10 -5.09 0.50
C SER A 5 -1.58 -4.11 -0.54
N ILE A 6 -1.35 -2.83 -0.30
CA ILE A 6 -1.65 -1.76 -1.22
C ILE A 6 -0.34 -1.19 -1.73
N ILE A 7 -0.20 -1.20 -3.05
CA ILE A 7 0.96 -0.66 -3.72
C ILE A 7 0.53 0.66 -4.37
N GLY A 8 1.01 1.77 -3.83
CA GLY A 8 0.60 3.14 -4.15
C GLY A 8 0.09 3.92 -2.94
N THR A 9 0.21 5.24 -2.99
CA THR A 9 -0.21 6.16 -1.90
C THR A 9 -1.13 7.28 -2.41
N GLY A 10 -1.88 7.01 -3.47
CA GLY A 10 -2.89 7.94 -4.01
C GLY A 10 -4.21 7.88 -3.24
N GLY A 11 -5.18 8.72 -3.60
CA GLY A 11 -6.50 8.76 -2.93
C GLY A 11 -7.25 7.42 -2.94
N MET A 12 -7.02 6.57 -3.94
CA MET A 12 -7.61 5.22 -4.00
C MET A 12 -7.08 4.26 -2.91
N ALA A 13 -5.95 4.57 -2.26
CA ALA A 13 -5.31 3.72 -1.27
C ALA A 13 -5.83 3.94 0.17
N ALA A 14 -6.66 4.96 0.41
CA ALA A 14 -7.11 5.37 1.74
C ALA A 14 -8.33 4.61 2.31
N GLY A 15 -8.88 3.62 1.58
CA GLY A 15 -10.21 3.05 1.85
C GLY A 15 -10.29 1.66 2.50
N ALA A 16 -9.28 1.19 3.23
CA ALA A 16 -9.24 -0.21 3.69
C ALA A 16 -9.50 -0.36 5.20
N GLY A 17 -10.64 -0.94 5.58
CA GLY A 17 -10.98 -1.34 6.97
C GLY A 17 -10.36 -2.66 7.44
N HIS A 18 -9.17 -2.99 6.96
CA HIS A 18 -8.45 -4.26 7.22
C HIS A 18 -7.01 -3.99 7.67
N THR A 19 -6.29 -5.02 8.14
CA THR A 19 -4.84 -4.94 8.32
C THR A 19 -4.18 -4.74 6.96
N VAL A 20 -3.47 -3.63 6.81
CA VAL A 20 -2.97 -3.15 5.50
C VAL A 20 -1.46 -2.99 5.54
N GLU A 21 -0.79 -3.48 4.51
CA GLU A 21 0.59 -3.10 4.21
C GLU A 21 0.58 -2.05 3.09
N VAL A 22 1.21 -0.90 3.31
CA VAL A 22 1.34 0.16 2.31
C VAL A 22 2.74 0.17 1.74
N MET A 23 2.86 0.06 0.42
CA MET A 23 4.13 0.08 -0.31
C MET A 23 4.13 1.24 -1.30
N SER A 24 5.24 1.96 -1.41
CA SER A 24 5.36 3.10 -2.33
C SER A 24 6.81 3.34 -2.74
N ARG A 25 7.00 3.97 -3.91
CA ARG A 25 8.30 4.52 -4.32
C ARG A 25 8.80 5.60 -3.38
N ASP A 26 7.88 6.27 -2.69
CA ASP A 26 8.17 7.29 -1.69
C ASP A 26 7.85 6.73 -0.29
N PRO A 27 8.88 6.34 0.49
CA PRO A 27 8.69 5.77 1.83
C PRO A 27 8.03 6.75 2.81
N ALA A 28 8.22 8.06 2.63
CA ALA A 28 7.59 9.06 3.50
C ALA A 28 6.08 9.10 3.25
N LYS A 29 5.65 9.02 1.99
CA LYS A 29 4.22 8.92 1.63
C LYS A 29 3.58 7.61 2.10
N ALA A 30 4.32 6.49 2.05
CA ALA A 30 3.82 5.23 2.58
C ALA A 30 3.52 5.31 4.08
N ARG A 31 4.44 5.91 4.85
CA ARG A 31 4.25 6.13 6.30
C ARG A 31 3.10 7.10 6.59
N ALA A 32 3.00 8.19 5.84
CA ALA A 32 1.91 9.15 6.00
C ALA A 32 0.54 8.48 5.77
N LEU A 33 0.41 7.69 4.71
CA LEU A 33 -0.83 6.96 4.44
C LEU A 33 -1.11 5.88 5.49
N ALA A 34 -0.11 5.09 5.89
CA ALA A 34 -0.28 4.11 6.97
C ALA A 34 -0.75 4.78 8.27
N GLY A 35 -0.20 5.96 8.60
CA GLY A 35 -0.66 6.77 9.73
C GLY A 35 -2.11 7.26 9.60
N GLN A 36 -2.58 7.57 8.39
CA GLN A 36 -3.97 7.94 8.12
C GLN A 36 -4.94 6.76 8.24
N VAL A 37 -4.51 5.56 7.82
CA VAL A 37 -5.33 4.33 7.90
C VAL A 37 -5.47 3.87 9.36
N GLY A 38 -4.45 4.08 10.20
CA GLY A 38 -4.52 3.87 11.65
C GLY A 38 -4.14 2.45 12.08
N ALA A 39 -4.74 1.99 13.18
CA ALA A 39 -4.34 0.75 13.85
C ALA A 39 -4.49 -0.47 12.93
N GLY A 40 -3.37 -1.13 12.62
CA GLY A 40 -3.30 -2.28 11.71
C GLY A 40 -2.70 -1.97 10.33
N ALA A 41 -2.30 -0.72 10.08
CA ALA A 41 -1.52 -0.36 8.90
C ALA A 41 -0.01 -0.44 9.17
N THR A 42 0.72 -1.04 8.24
CA THR A 42 2.18 -1.18 8.24
C THR A 42 2.72 -0.68 6.91
N THR A 43 4.03 -0.43 6.83
CA THR A 43 4.68 -0.06 5.57
C THR A 43 5.61 -1.16 5.09
N GLY A 44 5.51 -1.51 3.81
CA GLY A 44 6.41 -2.45 3.15
C GLY A 44 7.47 -1.74 2.30
N THR A 45 8.57 -2.42 2.03
CA THR A 45 9.61 -1.92 1.12
C THR A 45 9.22 -2.22 -0.32
N LEU A 46 9.21 -1.21 -1.17
CA LEU A 46 8.91 -1.43 -2.57
C LEU A 46 9.90 -2.41 -3.22
N GLY A 47 9.38 -3.37 -4.00
CA GLY A 47 10.16 -4.43 -4.64
C GLY A 47 10.31 -5.70 -3.79
N ALA A 48 9.97 -5.64 -2.50
CA ALA A 48 9.79 -6.85 -1.69
C ALA A 48 8.48 -7.55 -2.07
N ALA A 49 8.39 -8.85 -1.78
CA ALA A 49 7.14 -9.58 -1.91
C ALA A 49 6.09 -9.00 -0.94
N PRO A 50 4.89 -8.63 -1.41
CA PRO A 50 3.85 -8.14 -0.51
C PRO A 50 3.44 -9.19 0.53
N ALA A 51 3.25 -8.78 1.77
CA ALA A 51 2.86 -9.66 2.88
C ALA A 51 1.36 -10.01 2.88
N GLY A 52 0.54 -9.25 2.17
CA GLY A 52 -0.88 -9.45 2.02
C GLY A 52 -1.23 -10.59 1.07
N ASN A 53 -2.29 -11.32 1.39
CA ASN A 53 -2.85 -12.35 0.51
C ASN A 53 -3.59 -11.73 -0.70
N ILE A 54 -3.94 -10.45 -0.60
CA ILE A 54 -4.57 -9.66 -1.66
C ILE A 54 -3.69 -8.45 -1.94
N VAL A 55 -3.32 -8.25 -3.20
CA VAL A 55 -2.52 -7.10 -3.65
C VAL A 55 -3.41 -6.16 -4.45
N ILE A 56 -3.52 -4.91 -4.00
CA ILE A 56 -4.24 -3.84 -4.67
C ILE A 56 -3.25 -2.87 -5.29
N GLN A 57 -3.30 -2.75 -6.60
CA GLN A 57 -2.42 -1.90 -7.38
C GLN A 57 -3.04 -0.50 -7.53
N ALA A 58 -2.84 0.36 -6.52
CA ALA A 58 -3.43 1.69 -6.42
C ALA A 58 -2.57 2.77 -7.11
N VAL A 59 -2.09 2.47 -8.32
CA VAL A 59 -1.18 3.33 -9.10
C VAL A 59 -1.75 3.55 -10.50
N PRO A 60 -1.42 4.67 -11.17
CA PRO A 60 -1.81 4.85 -12.57
C PRO A 60 -1.27 3.73 -13.45
N TYR A 61 -2.04 3.31 -14.46
CA TYR A 61 -1.64 2.22 -15.37
C TYR A 61 -0.28 2.46 -16.05
N SER A 62 -0.01 3.71 -16.48
CA SER A 62 1.28 4.08 -17.06
C SER A 62 2.44 3.89 -16.10
N ALA A 63 2.17 3.97 -14.79
CA ALA A 63 3.18 3.71 -13.79
C ALA A 63 3.46 2.20 -13.74
N ILE A 64 2.48 1.29 -13.83
CA ILE A 64 2.66 -0.17 -13.73
C ILE A 64 3.77 -0.72 -14.64
N LEU A 65 3.93 -0.17 -15.85
CA LEU A 65 4.96 -0.59 -16.82
C LEU A 65 6.39 -0.13 -16.44
N THR A 66 6.51 0.73 -15.44
CA THR A 66 7.75 1.33 -14.94
C THR A 66 7.96 1.04 -13.45
N TRP A 67 7.26 0.02 -12.93
CA TRP A 67 7.26 -0.40 -11.53
C TRP A 67 8.13 -1.62 -11.30
#